data_AF-K5WM64-F1
#
_entry.id   AF-K5WM64-F1
#
_cell.length_a   1.000
_cell.length_b   1.000
_cell.length_c   1.000
_cell.angle_alpha   90.00
_cell.angle_beta   90.00
_cell.angle_gamma   90.00
#
_symmetry.space_group_name_H-M   'P 1'
#
loop_
_entity.id
_entity.type
_entity.pdbx_description
1 polymer ?
#
loop_
_entity_poly.entity_id
_entity_poly.type
_entity_poly.pdbx_seq_one_letter_code
_entity_poly.pdbx_strand_id
1 'polypeptide(L)'
;MATGAPPTSTERLSPSMIFKTVKNGFAKLVEKYGKDFSEVGNVYTTKWDGFMARWNGETENLQSSKNLAAEVSAALTSYGINLVIVADIKKEQAFEDAKLELKDYVETHPIHIATEVVDRSGDLKNDIHEFSKDFTKYIEVQKQKIVVNAKQYQAQVDELNNQMLSTVPANFLTDVIVQRNTTQQKLDAALTNRKRMFDNQMALLAMQATLDIYKPDFDDICRKIHIFAIIWAFKFQVKLKLLIAQIEPLKEGMQQYATQLTPPKASSNEE
;
A
#
# COMPACT_ATOMS: atom_id res chain seq x y z
N MET A 1 39.08 10.11 -8.44
CA MET A 1 37.85 10.85 -8.77
C MET A 1 37.08 10.03 -9.80
N ALA A 2 36.09 9.25 -9.36
CA ALA A 2 35.26 8.45 -10.26
C ALA A 2 33.97 9.24 -10.53
N THR A 3 33.86 9.75 -11.75
CA THR A 3 32.66 10.41 -12.27
C THR A 3 31.64 9.34 -12.62
N GLY A 4 30.84 8.94 -11.64
CA GLY A 4 29.66 8.10 -11.87
C GLY A 4 28.58 8.92 -12.56
N ALA A 5 28.36 8.66 -13.85
CA ALA A 5 27.21 9.20 -14.56
C ALA A 5 25.91 8.75 -13.86
N PRO A 6 24.87 9.61 -13.77
CA PRO A 6 23.60 9.24 -13.17
C PRO A 6 22.94 8.15 -14.04
N PRO A 7 22.32 7.12 -13.44
CA PRO A 7 21.72 6.03 -14.20
C PRO A 7 20.55 6.54 -15.05
N THR A 8 20.77 6.60 -16.36
CA THR A 8 19.77 6.95 -17.38
C THR A 8 19.05 5.69 -17.87
N SER A 9 18.24 5.12 -17.00
CA SER A 9 17.00 4.41 -17.34
C SER A 9 16.29 4.22 -16.02
N THR A 10 15.09 4.77 -15.87
CA THR A 10 14.31 4.62 -14.65
C THR A 10 13.87 3.16 -14.57
N GLU A 11 14.73 2.31 -14.02
CA GLU A 11 14.40 0.93 -13.69
C GLU A 11 13.24 1.02 -12.69
N ARG A 12 12.01 0.85 -13.20
CA ARG A 12 10.80 1.04 -12.40
C ARG A 12 10.81 -0.05 -11.33
N LEU A 13 11.15 0.33 -10.10
CA LEU A 13 11.10 -0.55 -8.95
C LEU A 13 9.71 -1.20 -8.86
N SER A 14 9.70 -2.52 -8.64
CA SER A 14 8.45 -3.23 -8.37
C SER A 14 7.86 -2.78 -7.03
N PRO A 15 6.53 -2.84 -6.82
CA PRO A 15 5.93 -2.50 -5.53
C PRO A 15 6.59 -3.23 -4.34
N SER A 16 6.95 -4.51 -4.51
CA SER A 16 7.64 -5.29 -3.47
C SER A 16 9.04 -4.76 -3.15
N MET A 17 9.78 -4.20 -4.11
CA MET A 17 11.05 -3.53 -3.83
C MET A 17 10.83 -2.26 -3.04
N ILE A 18 9.83 -1.45 -3.41
CA ILE A 18 9.49 -0.22 -2.72
C ILE A 18 9.11 -0.51 -1.25
N PHE A 19 8.27 -1.51 -1.00
CA PHE A 19 7.92 -1.95 0.35
C PHE A 19 9.14 -2.29 1.23
N LYS A 20 10.10 -3.02 0.65
CA LYS A 20 11.35 -3.38 1.34
C LYS A 20 12.22 -2.17 1.61
N THR A 21 12.31 -1.23 0.68
CA THR A 21 13.09 -0.01 0.83
C THR A 21 12.58 0.82 2.03
N VAL A 22 11.27 1.02 2.13
CA VAL A 22 10.64 1.71 3.27
C VAL A 22 10.89 0.96 4.58
N LYS A 23 10.70 -0.38 4.60
CA LYS A 23 10.96 -1.20 5.80
C LYS A 23 12.40 -1.08 6.30
N ASN A 24 13.36 -1.12 5.38
CA ASN A 24 14.78 -0.95 5.72
C ASN A 24 15.06 0.46 6.28
N GLY A 25 14.33 1.47 5.80
CA GLY A 25 14.33 2.82 6.39
C GLY A 25 13.88 2.79 7.85
N PHE A 26 12.71 2.19 8.14
CA PHE A 26 12.22 2.05 9.51
C PHE A 26 13.16 1.26 10.41
N ALA A 27 13.74 0.15 9.92
CA ALA A 27 14.69 -0.65 10.69
C ALA A 27 15.91 0.19 11.15
N LYS A 28 16.49 0.99 10.25
CA LYS A 28 17.61 1.89 10.58
C LYS A 28 17.22 2.96 11.61
N LEU A 29 15.99 3.46 11.53
CA LEU A 29 15.47 4.44 12.49
C LEU A 29 15.30 3.82 13.87
N VAL A 30 14.75 2.60 13.94
CA VAL A 30 14.55 1.86 15.20
C VAL A 30 15.90 1.46 15.82
N GLU A 31 16.84 0.97 15.02
CA GLU A 31 18.19 0.63 15.48
C GLU A 31 18.88 1.82 16.14
N LYS A 32 18.79 2.99 15.50
CA LYS A 32 19.51 4.17 15.97
C LYS A 32 18.78 4.93 17.07
N TYR A 33 17.45 4.95 17.04
CA TYR A 33 16.65 5.88 17.85
C TYR A 33 15.46 5.23 18.57
N GLY A 34 15.28 3.91 18.45
CA GLY A 34 14.11 3.20 19.00
C GLY A 34 13.98 3.30 20.52
N LYS A 35 15.07 3.58 21.24
CA LYS A 35 15.00 3.83 22.70
C LYS A 35 14.27 5.13 23.03
N ASP A 36 14.51 6.19 22.25
CA ASP A 36 13.90 7.51 22.43
C ASP A 36 12.53 7.62 21.74
N PHE A 37 12.33 6.83 20.68
CA PHE A 37 11.11 6.82 19.86
C PHE A 37 10.56 5.40 19.68
N SER A 38 10.22 4.75 20.78
CA SER A 38 9.76 3.34 20.79
C SER A 38 8.51 3.10 19.93
N GLU A 39 7.65 4.12 19.76
CA GLU A 39 6.47 4.05 18.89
C GLU A 39 6.83 3.77 17.42
N VAL A 40 8.00 4.21 16.94
CA VAL A 40 8.45 3.94 15.56
C VAL A 40 8.61 2.44 15.33
N GLY A 41 9.20 1.73 16.29
CA GLY A 41 9.33 0.28 16.24
C GLY A 41 8.01 -0.43 16.52
N ASN A 42 7.37 -0.09 17.65
CA ASN A 42 6.24 -0.87 18.15
C ASN A 42 4.95 -0.66 17.35
N VAL A 43 4.74 0.54 16.82
CA VAL A 43 3.50 0.91 16.13
C VAL A 43 3.72 0.97 14.62
N TYR A 44 4.64 1.85 14.17
CA TYR A 44 4.75 2.15 12.74
C TYR A 44 5.42 1.03 11.94
N THR A 45 6.47 0.41 12.47
CA THR A 45 7.11 -0.74 11.81
C THR A 45 6.15 -1.93 11.74
N THR A 46 5.43 -2.21 12.83
CA THR A 46 4.40 -3.26 12.86
C THR A 46 3.27 -3.01 11.85
N LYS A 47 2.75 -1.77 11.76
CA LYS A 47 1.74 -1.40 10.76
C LYS A 47 2.27 -1.60 9.33
N TRP A 48 3.51 -1.17 9.06
CA TRP A 48 4.13 -1.35 7.76
C TRP A 48 4.30 -2.82 7.38
N ASP A 49 4.69 -3.67 8.34
CA ASP A 49 4.76 -5.11 8.16
C ASP A 49 3.40 -5.72 7.83
N GLY A 50 2.33 -5.22 8.44
CA GLY A 50 0.96 -5.57 8.06
C GLY A 50 0.64 -5.22 6.61
N PHE A 51 1.08 -4.07 6.10
CA PHE A 51 0.90 -3.71 4.68
C PHE A 51 1.72 -4.60 3.76
N MET A 52 2.94 -4.94 4.14
CA MET A 52 3.78 -5.88 3.39
C MET A 52 3.19 -7.28 3.34
N ALA A 53 2.61 -7.75 4.43
CA ALA A 53 1.88 -9.02 4.48
C ALA A 53 0.67 -8.96 3.55
N ARG A 54 -0.16 -7.90 3.64
CA ARG A 54 -1.32 -7.68 2.75
C ARG A 54 -0.99 -7.45 1.29
N TRP A 55 0.26 -7.18 0.97
CA TRP A 55 0.74 -7.15 -0.40
C TRP A 55 1.21 -8.53 -0.87
N ASN A 56 2.06 -9.22 -0.09
CA ASN A 56 2.78 -10.42 -0.53
C ASN A 56 2.17 -11.76 -0.10
N GLY A 57 1.19 -11.79 0.80
CA GLY A 57 0.67 -13.04 1.37
C GLY A 57 -0.10 -13.92 0.37
N GLU A 58 -0.27 -15.19 0.73
CA GLU A 58 -0.89 -16.22 -0.12
C GLU A 58 -2.38 -15.98 -0.41
N THR A 59 -3.08 -15.21 0.44
CA THR A 59 -4.49 -14.84 0.23
C THR A 59 -4.65 -13.36 -0.10
N GLU A 60 -3.59 -12.68 -0.49
CA GLU A 60 -3.48 -11.22 -0.45
C GLU A 60 -3.41 -10.59 -1.85
N ASN A 61 -3.29 -9.26 -1.93
CA ASN A 61 -3.42 -8.48 -3.17
C ASN A 61 -2.61 -9.02 -4.36
N LEU A 62 -1.34 -9.38 -4.16
CA LEU A 62 -0.50 -9.93 -5.23
C LEU A 62 -1.00 -11.30 -5.69
N GLN A 63 -1.43 -12.17 -4.78
CA GLN A 63 -1.92 -13.49 -5.14
C GLN A 63 -3.31 -13.42 -5.77
N SER A 64 -4.23 -12.61 -5.24
CA SER A 64 -5.52 -12.33 -5.89
C SER A 64 -5.32 -11.80 -7.31
N SER A 65 -4.33 -10.94 -7.52
CA SER A 65 -3.96 -10.43 -8.85
C SER A 65 -3.43 -11.53 -9.78
N LYS A 66 -2.60 -12.45 -9.27
CA LYS A 66 -2.10 -13.61 -10.03
C LYS A 66 -3.22 -14.59 -10.37
N ASN A 67 -4.09 -14.90 -9.41
CA ASN A 67 -5.25 -15.78 -9.60
C ASN A 67 -6.18 -15.19 -10.66
N LEU A 68 -6.51 -13.90 -10.56
CA LEU A 68 -7.29 -13.20 -11.57
C LEU A 68 -6.63 -13.29 -12.95
N ALA A 69 -5.32 -13.05 -13.05
CA ALA A 69 -4.61 -13.14 -14.33
C ALA A 69 -4.65 -14.56 -14.91
N ALA A 70 -4.50 -15.58 -14.07
CA ALA A 70 -4.59 -16.99 -14.46
C ALA A 70 -6.02 -17.34 -14.92
N GLU A 71 -7.04 -16.91 -14.17
CA GLU A 71 -8.44 -17.16 -14.49
C GLU A 71 -8.87 -16.43 -15.76
N VAL A 72 -8.43 -15.19 -15.97
CA VAL A 72 -8.66 -14.49 -17.25
C VAL A 72 -7.93 -15.18 -18.41
N SER A 73 -6.72 -15.72 -18.19
CA SER A 73 -6.01 -16.48 -19.22
C SER A 73 -6.75 -17.78 -19.56
N ALA A 74 -7.23 -18.49 -18.55
CA ALA A 74 -8.07 -19.68 -18.73
C ALA A 74 -9.36 -19.32 -19.47
N ALA A 75 -10.02 -18.23 -19.06
CA ALA A 75 -11.21 -17.70 -19.71
C ALA A 75 -11.00 -17.47 -21.20
N LEU A 76 -9.90 -16.82 -21.56
CA LEU A 76 -9.61 -16.54 -22.96
C LEU A 76 -9.32 -17.79 -23.77
N THR A 77 -8.71 -18.79 -23.14
CA THR A 77 -8.47 -20.09 -23.77
C THR A 77 -9.79 -20.80 -24.00
N SER A 78 -10.65 -20.88 -22.98
CA SER A 78 -11.98 -21.47 -23.07
C SER A 78 -12.88 -20.73 -24.07
N TYR A 79 -12.77 -19.40 -24.13
CA TYR A 79 -13.48 -18.60 -25.13
C TYR A 79 -13.04 -18.93 -26.56
N GLY A 80 -11.74 -19.10 -26.78
CA GLY A 80 -11.21 -19.56 -28.07
C GLY A 80 -11.78 -20.91 -28.48
N ILE A 81 -11.94 -21.84 -27.53
CA ILE A 81 -12.57 -23.15 -27.75
C ILE A 81 -14.06 -22.98 -28.09
N ASN A 82 -14.81 -22.18 -27.33
CA ASN A 82 -16.22 -21.92 -27.59
C ASN A 82 -16.46 -21.27 -28.96
N LEU A 83 -15.57 -20.38 -29.41
CA LEU A 83 -15.64 -19.81 -30.75
C LEU A 83 -15.47 -20.87 -31.85
N VAL A 84 -14.65 -21.90 -31.62
CA VAL A 84 -14.51 -23.03 -32.55
C VAL A 84 -15.78 -23.86 -32.58
N ILE A 85 -16.41 -24.11 -31.42
CA ILE A 85 -17.68 -24.83 -31.33
C ILE A 85 -18.78 -24.07 -32.09
N VAL A 86 -18.88 -22.76 -31.89
CA VAL A 86 -19.83 -21.90 -32.61
C VAL A 86 -19.59 -21.92 -34.12
N ALA A 87 -18.33 -21.92 -34.56
CA ALA A 87 -17.98 -21.99 -35.98
C ALA A 87 -18.38 -23.32 -36.65
N ASP A 88 -18.55 -24.39 -35.88
CA ASP A 88 -18.87 -25.74 -36.39
C ASP A 88 -20.34 -26.14 -36.18
N ILE A 89 -21.21 -25.23 -35.73
CA ILE A 89 -22.65 -25.47 -35.58
C ILE A 89 -23.28 -25.72 -36.96
N LYS A 90 -23.67 -26.97 -37.21
CA LYS A 90 -24.38 -27.40 -38.44
C LYS A 90 -25.82 -27.84 -38.20
N LYS A 91 -26.22 -28.00 -36.94
CA LYS A 91 -27.50 -28.61 -36.52
C LYS A 91 -28.04 -27.92 -35.26
N GLU A 92 -29.36 -27.96 -35.11
CA GLU A 92 -30.09 -27.28 -34.02
C GLU A 92 -29.73 -27.78 -32.61
N GLN A 93 -29.38 -29.05 -32.44
CA GLN A 93 -28.90 -29.55 -31.14
C GLN A 93 -27.54 -28.95 -30.75
N ALA A 94 -26.59 -28.88 -31.70
CA ALA A 94 -25.27 -28.29 -31.45
C ALA A 94 -25.36 -26.79 -31.10
N PHE A 95 -26.46 -26.14 -31.48
CA PHE A 95 -26.74 -24.77 -31.10
C PHE A 95 -27.16 -24.62 -29.64
N GLU A 96 -28.13 -25.41 -29.18
CA GLU A 96 -28.57 -25.34 -27.79
C GLU A 96 -27.43 -25.74 -26.84
N ASP A 97 -26.59 -26.69 -27.26
CA ASP A 97 -25.37 -27.06 -26.53
C ASP A 97 -24.37 -25.88 -26.45
N ALA A 98 -24.10 -25.21 -27.58
CA ALA A 98 -23.19 -24.05 -27.61
C ALA A 98 -23.73 -22.86 -26.81
N LYS A 99 -25.05 -22.64 -26.81
CA LYS A 99 -25.72 -21.61 -26.01
C LYS A 99 -25.64 -21.93 -24.51
N LEU A 100 -25.78 -23.21 -24.14
CA LEU A 100 -25.59 -23.65 -22.76
C LEU A 100 -24.13 -23.45 -22.32
N GLU A 101 -23.15 -23.82 -23.15
CA GLU A 101 -21.72 -23.60 -22.88
C GLU A 101 -21.34 -22.12 -22.78
N LEU A 102 -21.88 -21.26 -23.65
CA LEU A 102 -21.64 -19.81 -23.57
C LEU A 102 -22.27 -19.19 -22.33
N LYS A 103 -23.45 -19.67 -21.93
CA LYS A 103 -24.10 -19.25 -20.69
C LYS A 103 -23.31 -19.72 -19.48
N ASP A 104 -22.93 -20.99 -19.43
CA ASP A 104 -22.10 -21.57 -18.36
C ASP A 104 -20.75 -20.85 -18.29
N TYR A 105 -20.15 -20.53 -19.43
CA TYR A 105 -18.96 -19.69 -19.51
C TYR A 105 -19.21 -18.31 -18.87
N VAL A 106 -20.27 -17.59 -19.22
CA VAL A 106 -20.55 -16.28 -18.60
C VAL A 106 -20.83 -16.39 -17.09
N GLU A 107 -21.53 -17.44 -16.65
CA GLU A 107 -21.91 -17.65 -15.24
C GLU A 107 -20.75 -18.15 -14.37
N THR A 108 -19.82 -18.93 -14.92
CA THR A 108 -18.67 -19.49 -14.19
C THR A 108 -17.46 -18.55 -14.14
N HIS A 109 -17.40 -17.54 -15.01
CA HIS A 109 -16.25 -16.63 -15.06
C HIS A 109 -16.35 -15.49 -14.03
N PRO A 110 -15.23 -15.10 -13.42
CA PRO A 110 -15.23 -14.59 -12.06
C PRO A 110 -15.23 -13.06 -12.06
N ILE A 111 -16.41 -12.48 -12.33
CA ILE A 111 -16.61 -11.03 -12.16
C ILE A 111 -16.25 -10.60 -10.73
N HIS A 112 -16.56 -11.46 -9.75
CA HIS A 112 -16.32 -11.21 -8.34
C HIS A 112 -14.84 -11.04 -7.98
N ILE A 113 -13.93 -11.79 -8.63
CA ILE A 113 -12.48 -11.69 -8.36
C ILE A 113 -11.92 -10.36 -8.85
N ALA A 114 -12.40 -9.85 -10.00
CA ALA A 114 -11.98 -8.55 -10.50
C ALA A 114 -12.39 -7.43 -9.54
N THR A 115 -13.63 -7.45 -9.05
CA THR A 115 -14.12 -6.51 -8.04
C THR A 115 -13.32 -6.61 -6.76
N GLU A 116 -13.07 -7.82 -6.25
CA GLU A 116 -12.29 -8.04 -5.05
C GLU A 116 -10.85 -7.52 -5.17
N VAL A 117 -10.18 -7.73 -6.31
CA VAL A 117 -8.84 -7.18 -6.57
C VAL A 117 -8.87 -5.65 -6.58
N VAL A 118 -9.89 -5.04 -7.17
CA VAL A 118 -10.06 -3.58 -7.20
C VAL A 118 -10.27 -3.01 -5.80
N ASP A 119 -11.17 -3.62 -5.02
CA ASP A 119 -11.53 -3.15 -3.68
C ASP A 119 -10.35 -3.28 -2.73
N ARG A 120 -9.72 -4.45 -2.63
CA ARG A 120 -8.55 -4.67 -1.76
C ARG A 120 -7.35 -3.80 -2.14
N SER A 121 -7.18 -3.53 -3.43
CA SER A 121 -6.19 -2.58 -3.95
C SER A 121 -6.51 -1.15 -3.52
N GLY A 122 -7.78 -0.76 -3.58
CA GLY A 122 -8.28 0.53 -3.10
C GLY A 122 -8.07 0.72 -1.61
N ASP A 123 -8.39 -0.29 -0.81
CA ASP A 123 -8.22 -0.29 0.64
C ASP A 123 -6.75 -0.16 1.03
N LEU A 124 -5.88 -0.99 0.44
CA LEU A 124 -4.43 -0.90 0.70
C LEU A 124 -3.86 0.48 0.34
N LYS A 125 -4.33 1.09 -0.76
CA LYS A 125 -3.95 2.44 -1.16
C LYS A 125 -4.32 3.47 -0.09
N ASN A 126 -5.56 3.40 0.38
CA ASN A 126 -6.08 4.34 1.37
C ASN A 126 -5.35 4.19 2.71
N ASP A 127 -5.12 2.95 3.15
CA ASP A 127 -4.42 2.65 4.40
C ASP A 127 -2.97 3.15 4.39
N ILE A 128 -2.24 2.99 3.28
CA ILE A 128 -0.88 3.52 3.14
C ILE A 128 -0.89 5.06 3.19
N HIS A 129 -1.89 5.69 2.57
CA HIS A 129 -2.01 7.14 2.58
C HIS A 129 -2.34 7.68 3.98
N GLU A 130 -3.24 7.03 4.71
CA GLU A 130 -3.56 7.36 6.10
C GLU A 130 -2.36 7.15 7.01
N PHE A 131 -1.64 6.04 6.86
CA PHE A 131 -0.38 5.79 7.58
C PHE A 131 0.64 6.92 7.40
N SER A 132 0.81 7.42 6.18
CA SER A 132 1.74 8.53 5.88
C SER A 132 1.34 9.81 6.61
N LYS A 133 0.03 10.13 6.65
CA LYS A 133 -0.52 11.26 7.41
C LYS A 133 -0.30 11.11 8.91
N ASP A 134 -0.63 9.94 9.45
CA ASP A 134 -0.47 9.62 10.87
C ASP A 134 0.99 9.73 11.31
N PHE A 135 1.92 9.21 10.50
CA PHE A 135 3.34 9.28 10.82
C PHE A 135 3.87 10.72 10.74
N THR A 136 3.41 11.51 9.78
CA THR A 136 3.73 12.94 9.70
C THR A 136 3.26 13.69 10.95
N LYS A 137 2.02 13.41 11.39
CA LYS A 137 1.45 14.00 12.61
C LYS A 137 2.25 13.60 13.85
N TYR A 138 2.69 12.34 13.94
CA TYR A 138 3.56 11.88 15.01
C TYR A 138 4.88 12.66 15.06
N ILE A 139 5.56 12.82 13.91
CA ILE A 139 6.81 13.60 13.85
C ILE A 139 6.58 15.04 14.36
N GLU A 140 5.46 15.66 13.99
CA GLU A 140 5.16 17.03 14.43
C GLU A 140 4.93 17.12 15.95
N VAL A 141 4.21 16.17 16.54
CA VAL A 141 4.04 16.10 18.00
C VAL A 141 5.39 15.93 18.71
N GLN A 142 6.28 15.08 18.18
CA GLN A 142 7.61 14.88 18.76
C GLN A 142 8.48 16.14 18.65
N LYS A 143 8.42 16.86 17.52
CA LYS A 143 9.10 18.16 17.35
C LYS A 143 8.67 19.17 18.41
N GLN A 144 7.37 19.28 18.67
CA GLN A 144 6.84 20.20 19.68
C GLN A 144 7.32 19.84 21.09
N LYS A 145 7.30 18.55 21.46
CA LYS A 145 7.84 18.06 22.74
C LYS A 145 9.32 18.42 22.93
N ILE A 146 10.12 18.26 21.87
CA ILE A 146 11.54 18.61 21.88
C ILE A 146 11.75 20.10 22.14
N VAL A 147 10.99 20.98 21.49
CA VAL A 147 11.08 22.44 21.70
C VAL A 147 10.77 22.82 23.15
N VAL A 148 9.75 22.20 23.75
CA VAL A 148 9.41 22.43 25.16
C VAL A 148 10.53 21.97 26.08
N ASN A 149 11.04 20.75 25.88
CA ASN A 149 12.12 20.18 26.68
C ASN A 149 13.42 21.00 26.55
N ALA A 150 13.73 21.50 25.35
CA ALA A 150 14.89 22.35 25.09
C ALA A 150 14.87 23.61 25.95
N LYS A 151 13.71 24.28 26.04
CA LYS A 151 13.52 25.47 26.88
C LYS A 151 13.68 25.15 28.36
N GLN A 152 13.12 24.01 28.81
CA GLN A 152 13.24 23.56 30.20
C GLN A 152 14.69 23.27 30.59
N TYR A 153 15.44 22.53 29.75
CA TYR A 153 16.84 22.24 30.03
C TYR A 153 17.72 23.48 29.98
N GLN A 154 17.43 24.43 29.09
CA GLN A 154 18.15 25.71 29.07
C GLN A 154 17.94 26.47 30.39
N ALA A 155 16.69 26.60 30.85
CA ALA A 155 16.39 27.26 32.12
C ALA A 155 17.07 26.58 33.32
N GLN A 156 17.09 25.24 33.35
CA GLN A 156 17.77 24.47 34.41
C GLN A 156 19.29 24.71 34.41
N VAL A 157 19.92 24.75 33.22
CA VAL A 157 21.35 25.04 33.11
C VAL A 157 21.64 26.46 33.61
N ASP A 158 20.82 27.44 33.24
CA ASP A 158 20.99 28.83 33.67
C ASP A 158 20.82 28.98 35.20
N GLU A 159 19.83 28.30 35.79
CA GLU A 159 19.62 28.27 37.24
C GLU A 159 20.80 27.64 37.99
N LEU A 160 21.27 26.46 37.56
CA LEU A 160 22.38 25.76 38.21
C LEU A 160 23.69 26.55 38.11
N ASN A 161 23.95 27.20 36.98
CA ASN A 161 25.10 28.09 36.81
C ASN A 161 25.04 29.27 37.79
N ASN A 162 23.86 29.89 37.94
CA ASN A 162 23.67 30.98 38.90
C ASN A 162 23.86 30.52 40.35
N GLN A 163 23.38 29.32 40.71
CA GLN A 163 23.60 28.73 42.04
C GLN A 163 25.09 28.46 42.31
N MET A 164 25.86 27.99 41.32
CA MET A 164 27.30 27.81 41.47
C MET A 164 28.03 29.13 41.72
N LEU A 165 27.61 30.22 41.07
CA LEU A 165 28.24 31.54 41.22
C LEU A 165 27.88 32.22 42.55
N SER A 166 26.72 31.95 43.13
CA SER A 166 26.24 32.60 44.37
C SER A 166 26.71 31.92 45.67
N THR A 167 27.27 30.71 45.60
CA THR A 167 27.68 29.95 46.79
C THR A 167 29.07 30.40 47.28
N VAL A 168 29.15 31.50 48.04
CA VAL A 168 30.34 31.85 48.85
C VAL A 168 29.93 32.41 50.22
N PRO A 169 30.06 31.60 51.29
CA PRO A 169 30.52 32.12 52.58
C PRO A 169 31.77 31.38 53.08
N ALA A 170 32.77 32.13 53.52
CA ALA A 170 34.14 31.69 53.82
C ALA A 170 34.30 30.73 55.03
N ASN A 171 33.20 30.29 55.67
CA ASN A 171 33.27 29.70 57.02
C ASN A 171 32.87 28.22 57.10
N PHE A 172 32.41 27.59 56.02
CA PHE A 172 32.01 26.17 56.00
C PHE A 172 32.50 25.47 54.72
N LEU A 173 33.81 25.21 54.63
CA LEU A 173 34.45 24.61 53.43
C LEU A 173 33.84 23.25 53.05
N THR A 174 33.50 22.41 54.02
CA THR A 174 32.95 21.07 53.76
C THR A 174 31.57 21.14 53.10
N ASP A 175 30.68 22.00 53.60
CA ASP A 175 29.32 22.16 53.06
C ASP A 175 29.34 22.76 51.65
N VAL A 176 30.24 23.74 51.42
CA VAL A 176 30.45 24.34 50.09
C VAL A 176 30.93 23.30 49.08
N ILE A 177 31.84 22.40 49.46
CA ILE A 177 32.32 21.32 48.58
C ILE A 177 31.18 20.36 48.22
N VAL A 178 30.37 19.94 49.20
CA VAL A 178 29.24 19.03 48.97
C VAL A 178 28.20 19.68 48.06
N GLN A 179 27.84 20.93 48.30
CA GLN A 179 26.87 21.68 47.48
C GLN A 179 27.39 21.85 46.05
N ARG A 180 28.65 22.27 45.87
CA ARG A 180 29.28 22.40 44.56
C ARG A 180 29.26 21.07 43.79
N ASN A 181 29.67 19.97 44.42
CA ASN A 181 29.69 18.66 43.77
C ASN A 181 28.29 18.21 43.36
N THR A 182 27.29 18.45 44.20
CA THR A 182 25.88 18.14 43.89
C THR A 182 25.36 18.98 42.72
N THR A 183 25.65 20.28 42.71
CA THR A 183 25.24 21.17 41.62
C THR A 183 25.94 20.83 40.31
N GLN A 184 27.24 20.46 40.36
CA GLN A 184 27.99 20.00 39.20
C GLN A 184 27.38 18.72 38.60
N GLN A 185 27.04 17.73 39.42
CA GLN A 185 26.38 16.50 38.95
C GLN A 185 25.04 16.80 38.26
N LYS A 186 24.25 17.71 38.81
CA LYS A 186 22.99 18.16 38.20
C LYS A 186 23.22 18.87 36.86
N LEU A 187 24.26 19.72 36.78
CA LEU A 187 24.63 20.42 35.56
C LEU A 187 25.06 19.43 34.46
N ASP A 188 25.91 18.46 34.80
CA ASP A 188 26.38 17.44 33.86
C ASP A 188 25.21 16.57 33.34
N ALA A 189 24.25 16.24 34.22
CA ALA A 189 23.03 15.56 33.84
C ALA A 189 22.14 16.40 32.90
N ALA A 190 21.96 17.70 33.19
CA ALA A 190 21.20 18.61 32.35
C ALA A 190 21.84 18.80 30.96
N LEU A 191 23.16 18.94 30.90
CA LEU A 191 23.91 19.01 29.64
C LEU A 191 23.80 17.71 28.84
N THR A 192 23.87 16.56 29.50
CA THR A 192 23.67 15.25 28.87
C THR A 192 22.26 15.12 28.28
N ASN A 193 21.23 15.54 29.03
CA ASN A 193 19.85 15.53 28.56
C ASN A 193 19.62 16.48 27.39
N ARG A 194 20.22 17.69 27.43
CA ARG A 194 20.20 18.64 26.31
C ARG A 194 20.84 18.04 25.06
N LYS A 195 22.00 17.38 25.20
CA LYS A 195 22.66 16.68 24.08
C LYS A 195 21.75 15.60 23.49
N ARG A 196 21.17 14.74 24.33
CA ARG A 196 20.21 13.71 23.89
C ARG A 196 19.02 14.31 23.15
N MET A 197 18.49 15.44 23.62
CA MET A 197 17.38 16.13 22.98
C MET A 197 17.77 16.69 21.60
N PHE A 198 18.99 17.22 21.44
CA PHE A 198 19.52 17.59 20.12
C PHE A 198 19.68 16.38 19.20
N ASP A 199 20.22 15.27 19.71
CA ASP A 199 20.34 14.02 18.96
C ASP A 199 18.96 13.50 18.51
N ASN A 200 17.94 13.60 19.38
CA ASN A 200 16.54 13.29 19.09
C ASN A 200 15.94 14.23 18.04
N GLN A 201 16.31 15.51 18.03
CA GLN A 201 15.87 16.44 17.00
C GLN A 201 16.46 16.08 15.64
N MET A 202 17.76 15.78 15.59
CA MET A 202 18.44 15.32 14.38
C MET A 202 17.85 13.98 13.90
N ALA A 203 17.45 13.11 14.83
CA ALA A 203 16.73 11.87 14.52
C ALA A 203 15.41 12.14 13.80
N LEU A 204 14.55 13.00 14.35
CA LEU A 204 13.27 13.34 13.73
C LEU A 204 13.44 14.01 12.37
N LEU A 205 14.46 14.86 12.20
CA LEU A 205 14.78 15.44 10.89
C LEU A 205 15.21 14.38 9.89
N ALA A 206 16.03 13.41 10.30
CA ALA A 206 16.41 12.29 9.46
C ALA A 206 15.21 11.37 9.15
N MET A 207 14.32 11.13 10.11
CA MET A 207 13.06 10.40 9.90
C MET A 207 12.17 11.10 8.88
N GLN A 208 12.00 12.42 9.03
CA GLN A 208 11.22 13.24 8.10
C GLN A 208 11.83 13.23 6.70
N ALA A 209 13.15 13.45 6.58
CA ALA A 209 13.85 13.41 5.30
C ALA A 209 13.72 12.02 4.63
N THR A 210 13.82 10.95 5.42
CA THR A 210 13.61 9.58 4.94
C THR A 210 12.18 9.38 4.44
N LEU A 211 11.19 9.87 5.19
CA LEU A 211 9.79 9.83 4.77
C LEU A 211 9.58 10.61 3.46
N ASP A 212 10.18 11.79 3.33
CA ASP A 212 10.06 12.63 2.14
C ASP A 212 10.70 11.97 0.91
N ILE A 213 11.82 11.26 1.09
CA ILE A 213 12.43 10.43 0.04
C ILE A 213 11.47 9.30 -0.41
N TYR A 214 10.72 8.71 0.52
CA TYR A 214 9.80 7.61 0.23
C TYR A 214 8.36 8.05 -0.08
N LYS A 215 8.02 9.33 0.02
CA LYS A 215 6.69 9.85 -0.38
C LYS A 215 6.37 9.54 -1.85
N PRO A 216 7.26 9.84 -2.81
CA PRO A 216 7.05 9.47 -4.21
C PRO A 216 6.85 7.97 -4.39
N ASP A 217 7.52 7.16 -3.56
CA ASP A 217 7.42 5.70 -3.56
C ASP A 217 6.05 5.21 -3.04
N PHE A 218 5.49 5.82 -1.99
CA PHE A 218 4.11 5.57 -1.56
C PHE A 218 3.11 5.96 -2.64
N ASP A 219 3.26 7.14 -3.23
CA ASP A 219 2.38 7.62 -4.28
C ASP A 219 2.48 6.74 -5.54
N ASP A 220 3.68 6.26 -5.87
CA ASP A 220 3.90 5.36 -6.99
C ASP A 220 3.32 3.98 -6.74
N ILE A 221 3.45 3.41 -5.53
CA ILE A 221 2.74 2.19 -5.12
C ILE A 221 1.24 2.41 -5.31
N CYS A 222 0.68 3.45 -4.71
CA CYS A 222 -0.74 3.78 -4.76
C CYS A 222 -1.25 3.92 -6.20
N ARG A 223 -0.50 4.63 -7.04
CA ARG A 223 -0.82 4.82 -8.46
C ARG A 223 -0.73 3.53 -9.24
N LYS A 224 0.34 2.73 -9.05
CA LYS A 224 0.51 1.45 -9.76
C LYS A 224 -0.60 0.46 -9.40
N ILE A 225 -0.94 0.36 -8.12
CA ILE A 225 -2.04 -0.46 -7.63
C ILE A 225 -3.37 0.01 -8.26
N HIS A 226 -3.62 1.31 -8.29
CA HIS A 226 -4.83 1.86 -8.88
C HIS A 226 -4.92 1.66 -10.41
N ILE A 227 -3.84 1.92 -11.15
CA ILE A 227 -3.78 1.69 -12.60
C ILE A 227 -4.01 0.20 -12.89
N PHE A 228 -3.41 -0.68 -12.10
CA PHE A 228 -3.62 -2.11 -12.22
C PHE A 228 -5.11 -2.46 -12.08
N ALA A 229 -5.75 -2.01 -11.00
CA ALA A 229 -7.18 -2.21 -10.75
C ALA A 229 -8.04 -1.70 -11.93
N ILE A 230 -7.80 -0.48 -12.43
CA ILE A 230 -8.54 0.11 -13.55
C ILE A 230 -8.37 -0.68 -14.85
N ILE A 231 -7.12 -0.97 -15.25
CA ILE A 231 -6.84 -1.66 -16.51
C ILE A 231 -7.56 -3.01 -16.53
N TRP A 232 -7.57 -3.70 -15.39
CA TRP A 232 -8.21 -5.00 -15.27
C TRP A 232 -9.73 -4.91 -15.30
N ALA A 233 -10.34 -4.02 -14.52
CA ALA A 233 -11.79 -3.78 -14.57
C ALA A 233 -12.25 -3.43 -16.00
N PHE A 234 -11.51 -2.56 -16.69
CA PHE A 234 -11.84 -2.13 -18.04
C PHE A 234 -11.69 -3.24 -19.08
N LYS A 235 -10.55 -3.94 -19.11
CA LYS A 235 -10.31 -5.04 -20.08
C LYS A 235 -11.34 -6.15 -19.94
N PHE A 236 -11.74 -6.46 -18.71
CA PHE A 236 -12.75 -7.47 -18.44
C PHE A 236 -14.14 -7.00 -18.94
N GLN A 237 -14.56 -5.79 -18.59
CA GLN A 237 -15.85 -5.24 -19.04
C GLN A 237 -15.95 -5.15 -20.58
N VAL A 238 -14.89 -4.69 -21.25
CA VAL A 238 -14.86 -4.59 -22.71
C VAL A 238 -14.98 -5.98 -23.35
N LYS A 239 -14.27 -6.98 -22.83
CA LYS A 239 -14.37 -8.35 -23.33
C LYS A 239 -15.75 -8.95 -23.11
N LEU A 240 -16.34 -8.76 -21.94
CA LEU A 240 -17.69 -9.22 -21.65
C LEU A 240 -18.71 -8.61 -22.62
N LYS A 241 -18.63 -7.29 -22.85
CA LYS A 241 -19.48 -6.59 -23.81
C LYS A 241 -19.28 -7.09 -25.24
N LEU A 242 -18.04 -7.34 -25.66
CA LEU A 242 -17.75 -7.89 -26.99
C LEU A 242 -18.34 -9.29 -27.14
N LEU A 243 -18.22 -10.13 -26.11
CA LEU A 243 -18.81 -11.47 -26.07
C LEU A 243 -20.33 -11.40 -26.27
N ILE A 244 -21.01 -10.57 -25.48
CA ILE A 244 -22.47 -10.38 -25.57
C ILE A 244 -22.86 -9.91 -26.97
N ALA A 245 -22.16 -8.91 -27.50
CA ALA A 245 -22.43 -8.35 -28.83
C ALA A 245 -22.16 -9.34 -29.98
N GLN A 246 -21.30 -10.34 -29.79
CA GLN A 246 -21.07 -11.40 -30.78
C GLN A 246 -22.13 -12.50 -30.71
N ILE A 247 -22.65 -12.80 -29.52
CA ILE A 247 -23.70 -13.81 -29.31
C ILE A 247 -25.06 -13.34 -29.84
N GLU A 248 -25.38 -12.04 -29.73
CA GLU A 248 -26.71 -11.52 -30.03
C GLU A 248 -27.12 -11.65 -31.51
N PRO A 249 -26.28 -11.30 -32.51
CA PRO A 249 -26.61 -11.51 -33.92
C PRO A 249 -26.69 -12.99 -34.30
N LEU A 250 -25.86 -13.83 -33.67
CA LEU A 250 -25.92 -15.28 -33.81
C LEU A 250 -27.27 -15.81 -33.32
N LYS A 251 -27.71 -15.39 -32.13
CA LYS A 251 -29.03 -15.72 -31.59
C LYS A 251 -30.17 -15.28 -32.51
N GLU A 252 -30.13 -14.05 -33.02
CA GLU A 252 -31.17 -13.51 -33.92
C GLU A 252 -31.22 -14.25 -35.26
N GLY A 253 -30.07 -14.44 -35.92
CA GLY A 253 -30.00 -15.20 -37.18
C GLY A 253 -30.51 -16.63 -37.02
N MET A 254 -30.30 -17.22 -35.85
CA MET A 254 -30.75 -18.58 -35.55
C MET A 254 -32.24 -18.68 -35.22
N GLN A 255 -32.82 -17.69 -34.55
CA GLN A 255 -34.28 -17.60 -34.40
C GLN A 255 -34.98 -17.50 -35.77
N GLN A 256 -34.39 -16.74 -36.70
CA GLN A 256 -34.90 -16.65 -38.06
C GLN A 256 -34.84 -17.99 -38.79
N TYR A 257 -33.74 -18.74 -38.62
CA TYR A 257 -33.58 -20.06 -39.23
C TYR A 257 -34.56 -21.11 -38.68
N ALA A 258 -34.76 -21.18 -37.36
CA ALA A 258 -35.71 -22.10 -36.74
C ALA A 258 -37.17 -21.85 -37.19
N THR A 259 -37.53 -20.57 -37.38
CA THR A 259 -38.85 -20.18 -37.90
C THR A 259 -39.07 -20.68 -39.33
N GLN A 260 -38.01 -20.78 -40.15
CA GLN A 260 -38.10 -21.33 -41.51
C GLN A 260 -38.23 -22.85 -41.55
N LEU A 261 -37.71 -23.55 -40.53
CA LEU A 261 -37.77 -25.01 -40.42
C LEU A 261 -39.08 -25.52 -39.81
N THR A 262 -39.80 -24.68 -39.07
CA THR A 262 -41.08 -25.07 -38.48
C THR A 262 -42.15 -25.05 -39.58
N PRO A 263 -42.72 -26.19 -39.98
CA PRO A 263 -43.74 -26.21 -41.03
C PRO A 263 -44.91 -25.32 -40.60
N PRO A 264 -45.54 -24.57 -41.53
CA PRO A 264 -46.73 -23.82 -41.20
C PRO A 264 -47.73 -24.78 -40.56
N LYS A 265 -48.19 -24.47 -39.34
CA LYS A 265 -49.29 -25.22 -38.71
C LYS A 265 -50.40 -25.29 -39.74
N ALA A 266 -50.65 -26.48 -40.30
CA ALA A 266 -51.78 -26.69 -41.18
C ALA A 266 -53.01 -26.21 -40.40
N SER A 267 -53.70 -25.19 -40.92
CA SER A 267 -54.94 -24.75 -40.32
C SER A 267 -55.90 -25.92 -40.40
N SER A 268 -56.09 -26.62 -39.28
CA SER A 268 -57.18 -27.55 -39.12
C SER A 268 -58.46 -26.72 -39.16
N ASN A 269 -58.99 -26.55 -40.37
CA ASN A 269 -60.41 -26.30 -40.55
C ASN A 269 -61.10 -27.59 -40.09
N GLU A 270 -61.38 -27.67 -38.79
CA GLU A 270 -62.42 -28.56 -38.28
C GLU A 270 -63.75 -27.86 -38.61
N GLU A 271 -64.41 -28.40 -39.63
CA GLU A 271 -65.85 -28.25 -39.90
C GLU A 271 -66.69 -28.78 -38.73
#